data_AF-X1TUQ7-F1
#
_entry.id   AF-X1TUQ7-F1
#
_cell.length_a   1.000
_cell.length_b   1.000
_cell.length_c   1.000
_cell.angle_alpha   90.00
_cell.angle_beta   90.00
_cell.angle_gamma   90.00
#
_symmetry.space_group_name_H-M   'P 1'
#
loop_
_entity.id
_entity.type
_entity.pdbx_description
1 polymer ?
#
loop_
_entity_poly.entity_id
_entity_poly.type
_entity_poly.pdbx_seq_one_letter_code
_entity_poly.pdbx_strand_id
1 'polypeptide(L)'
;GRNDTPDAQRMGITWMVYDPLGRVVNQYAAWEDWPFTGGHKEHEFHKFGGEFTLSEEGEYTTEIWLLMNPDAPVIVDSYEGFLCTVVKEVIPPECTIDADCPEGYLCVNGKCVPEEEVEKKFPWGPVAIGAGALVAAIGFATAAKKGAK
;
A
#
# COMPACT_ATOMS: atom_id res chain seq x y z
N GLY A 1 8.93 26.63 7.00
CA GLY A 1 10.33 26.91 7.36
C GLY A 1 10.43 28.26 8.05
N ARG A 2 11.42 28.46 8.91
CA ARG A 2 11.72 29.76 9.54
C ARG A 2 12.95 30.38 8.88
N ASN A 3 12.89 31.67 8.57
CA ASN A 3 14.04 32.44 8.11
C ASN A 3 14.79 33.00 9.33
N ASP A 4 15.86 32.36 9.78
CA ASP A 4 16.64 32.84 10.93
C ASP A 4 17.68 33.92 10.57
N THR A 5 17.73 34.38 9.32
CA THR A 5 18.60 35.49 8.91
C THR A 5 17.99 36.86 9.27
N PRO A 6 18.80 37.95 9.27
CA PRO A 6 18.28 39.30 9.54
C PRO A 6 17.42 39.88 8.42
N ASP A 7 17.66 39.47 7.18
CA ASP A 7 17.06 40.06 5.99
C ASP A 7 15.94 39.17 5.42
N ALA A 8 15.10 39.76 4.56
CA ALA A 8 14.10 38.98 3.84
C ALA A 8 14.76 38.01 2.86
N GLN A 9 14.36 36.74 2.91
CA GLN A 9 14.84 35.69 2.02
C GLN A 9 13.66 35.04 1.33
N ARG A 10 13.82 34.72 0.04
CA ARG A 10 12.84 33.88 -0.67
C ARG A 10 13.16 32.42 -0.37
N MET A 11 12.25 31.76 0.33
CA MET A 11 12.42 30.37 0.75
C MET A 11 11.78 29.41 -0.25
N GLY A 12 12.34 28.20 -0.33
CA GLY A 12 11.80 27.10 -1.13
C GLY A 12 11.77 25.79 -0.35
N ILE A 13 10.98 24.85 -0.86
CA ILE A 13 10.90 23.49 -0.35
C ILE A 13 10.92 22.50 -1.51
N THR A 14 11.53 21.35 -1.27
CA THR A 14 11.27 20.11 -2.01
C THR A 14 10.88 19.04 -1.01
N TRP A 15 9.88 18.23 -1.35
CA TRP A 15 9.45 17.06 -0.59
C TRP A 15 9.24 15.91 -1.58
N MET A 16 9.92 14.78 -1.34
CA MET A 16 9.67 13.50 -2.00
C MET A 16 9.23 12.42 -1.00
N VAL A 17 8.33 11.54 -1.43
CA VAL A 17 7.97 10.30 -0.72
C VAL A 17 8.36 9.12 -1.59
N TYR A 18 9.04 8.16 -0.97
CA TYR A 18 9.47 6.91 -1.60
C TYR A 18 8.67 5.74 -1.05
N ASP A 19 8.33 4.81 -1.93
CA ASP A 19 7.75 3.53 -1.55
C ASP A 19 8.82 2.53 -1.06
N PRO A 20 8.44 1.35 -0.55
CA PRO A 20 9.35 0.33 -0.07
C PRO A 20 10.29 -0.24 -1.14
N LEU A 21 10.02 0.01 -2.42
CA LEU A 21 10.88 -0.37 -3.54
C LEU A 21 11.82 0.77 -3.97
N GLY A 22 11.79 1.92 -3.27
CA GLY A 22 12.60 3.10 -3.54
C GLY A 22 12.09 3.96 -4.71
N ARG A 23 10.84 3.78 -5.15
CA ARG A 23 10.25 4.57 -6.24
C ARG A 23 9.58 5.82 -5.66
N VAL A 24 9.69 6.95 -6.36
CA VAL A 24 9.02 8.20 -5.97
C VAL A 24 7.52 8.09 -6.21
N VAL A 25 6.72 8.15 -5.15
CA VAL A 25 5.25 8.09 -5.20
C VAL A 25 4.59 9.45 -4.95
N ASN A 26 5.34 10.39 -4.38
CA ASN A 26 4.93 11.79 -4.27
C ASN A 26 6.11 12.71 -4.46
N GLN A 27 5.89 13.81 -5.17
CA GLN A 27 6.86 14.89 -5.30
C GLN A 27 6.14 16.24 -5.25
N TYR A 28 6.70 17.15 -4.45
CA TYR A 28 6.26 18.52 -4.32
C TYR A 28 7.47 19.45 -4.26
N ALA A 29 7.42 20.54 -4.99
CA ALA A 29 8.40 21.60 -4.90
C ALA A 29 7.72 22.95 -5.08
N ALA A 30 8.13 23.93 -4.28
CA ALA A 30 7.59 25.29 -4.35
C ALA A 30 8.63 26.30 -3.89
N TRP A 31 8.48 27.52 -4.41
CA TRP A 31 9.13 28.72 -3.92
C TRP A 31 8.06 29.67 -3.39
N GLU A 32 8.37 30.37 -2.31
CA GLU A 32 7.53 31.43 -1.76
C GLU A 32 7.23 32.51 -2.81
N ASP A 33 5.98 32.99 -2.86
CA ASP A 33 5.60 34.16 -3.66
C ASP A 33 5.79 35.45 -2.88
N TRP A 34 5.94 36.57 -3.58
CA TRP A 34 6.10 37.88 -2.94
C TRP A 34 4.84 38.27 -2.14
N PRO A 35 4.97 38.87 -0.93
CA PRO A 35 6.19 39.31 -0.28
C PRO A 35 6.99 38.19 0.38
N PHE A 36 8.32 38.27 0.30
CA PHE A 36 9.22 37.27 0.87
C PHE A 36 9.27 37.33 2.40
N THR A 37 9.61 36.20 3.01
CA THR A 37 9.67 36.08 4.47
C THR A 37 10.79 36.93 5.04
N GLY A 38 10.39 37.95 5.81
CA GLY A 38 11.31 38.81 6.56
C GLY A 38 12.14 38.04 7.59
N GLY A 39 13.20 38.68 8.09
CA GLY A 39 14.06 38.07 9.10
C GLY A 39 13.29 37.64 10.35
N HIS A 40 13.66 36.46 10.86
CA HIS A 40 13.05 35.78 12.02
C HIS A 40 11.55 35.49 11.88
N LYS A 41 11.03 35.42 10.64
CA LYS A 41 9.64 35.05 10.34
C LYS A 41 9.55 33.65 9.76
N GLU A 42 8.32 33.15 9.68
CA GLU A 42 8.01 31.80 9.21
C GLU A 42 7.18 31.85 7.93
N HIS A 43 7.36 30.85 7.09
CA HIS A 43 6.54 30.58 5.91
C HIS A 43 6.06 29.13 5.95
N GLU A 44 4.81 28.92 5.60
CA GLU A 44 4.23 27.60 5.47
C GLU A 44 4.13 27.21 4.00
N PHE A 45 4.60 26.01 3.66
CA PHE A 45 4.45 25.46 2.33
C PHE A 45 3.31 24.45 2.33
N HIS A 46 2.24 24.78 1.60
CA HIS A 46 1.06 23.94 1.47
C HIS A 46 0.93 23.45 0.03
N LYS A 47 0.89 22.12 -0.15
CA LYS A 47 0.47 21.53 -1.42
C LYS A 47 -1.06 21.41 -1.43
N PHE A 48 -1.73 22.29 -2.16
CA PHE A 48 -3.16 22.10 -2.45
C PHE A 48 -3.34 20.95 -3.46
N GLY A 49 -4.16 19.95 -3.12
CA GLY A 49 -4.53 18.86 -4.04
C GLY A 49 -3.44 17.80 -4.25
N GLY A 50 -2.79 17.35 -3.18
CA GLY A 50 -1.85 16.23 -3.22
C GLY A 50 -2.33 15.04 -2.43
N GLU A 51 -2.77 13.99 -3.13
CA GLU A 51 -2.95 12.67 -2.57
C GLU A 51 -2.00 11.72 -3.29
N PHE A 52 -1.38 10.82 -2.55
CA PHE A 52 -0.66 9.68 -3.12
C PHE A 52 -1.17 8.41 -2.47
N THR A 53 -1.12 7.30 -3.22
CA THR A 53 -1.61 6.01 -2.76
C THR A 53 -0.47 5.22 -2.14
N LEU A 54 -0.76 4.56 -1.02
CA LEU A 54 0.10 3.62 -0.34
C LEU A 54 -0.19 2.21 -0.89
N SER A 55 0.38 1.87 -2.06
CA SER A 55 0.04 0.65 -2.80
C SER A 55 0.90 -0.58 -2.48
N GLU A 56 2.10 -0.35 -1.97
CA GLU A 56 3.04 -1.40 -1.59
C GLU A 56 3.02 -1.64 -0.07
N GLU A 57 3.16 -2.89 0.34
CA GLU A 57 3.41 -3.28 1.73
C GLU A 57 4.89 -3.01 2.08
N GLY A 58 5.15 -2.42 3.24
CA GLY A 58 6.51 -2.12 3.70
C GLY A 58 6.72 -0.69 4.20
N GLU A 59 7.98 -0.31 4.41
CA GLU A 59 8.37 1.02 4.90
C GLU A 59 8.41 2.07 3.78
N TYR A 60 7.71 3.18 3.99
CA TYR A 60 7.78 4.36 3.16
C TYR A 60 8.69 5.38 3.82
N THR A 61 9.52 6.03 3.01
CA THR A 61 10.43 7.08 3.48
C THR A 61 10.10 8.40 2.83
N THR A 62 10.60 9.47 3.44
CA THR A 62 10.42 10.84 2.97
C THR A 62 11.75 11.56 2.97
N GLU A 63 11.89 12.46 2.02
CA GLU A 63 13.02 13.36 1.89
C GLU A 63 12.49 14.78 1.72
N ILE A 64 13.03 15.73 2.49
CA ILE A 64 12.64 17.13 2.49
C ILE A 64 13.89 17.97 2.40
N TRP A 65 13.96 18.88 1.45
CA TRP A 65 15.01 19.89 1.33
C TRP A 65 14.42 21.28 1.49
N LEU A 66 15.03 22.09 2.36
CA LEU A 66 14.73 23.52 2.47
C LEU A 66 15.76 24.30 1.66
N LEU A 67 15.28 25.23 0.83
CA LEU A 67 16.11 25.97 -0.10
C LEU A 67 16.02 27.48 0.12
N MET A 68 17.09 28.19 -0.25
CA MET A 68 17.13 29.64 -0.42
C MET A 68 17.75 30.00 -1.78
N ASN A 69 17.50 31.23 -2.23
CA ASN A 69 18.04 31.79 -3.48
C ASN A 69 17.61 31.06 -4.76
N PRO A 70 16.45 31.39 -5.38
CA PRO A 70 15.92 30.63 -6.52
C PRO A 70 16.81 30.63 -7.76
N ASP A 71 17.62 31.67 -7.98
CA ASP A 71 18.48 31.79 -9.17
C ASP A 71 19.75 30.94 -9.06
N ALA A 72 20.19 30.63 -7.84
CA ALA A 72 21.23 29.66 -7.54
C ALA A 72 20.89 28.95 -6.22
N PRO A 73 20.00 27.93 -6.26
CA PRO A 73 19.45 27.30 -5.07
C PRO A 73 20.51 26.71 -4.16
N VAL A 74 20.43 27.06 -2.88
CA VAL A 74 21.25 26.49 -1.81
C VAL A 74 20.34 25.70 -0.87
N ILE A 75 20.69 24.44 -0.59
CA ILE A 75 20.02 23.64 0.45
C ILE A 75 20.52 24.16 1.79
N VAL A 76 19.61 24.73 2.58
CA VAL A 76 19.92 25.28 3.91
C VAL A 76 19.64 24.29 5.02
N ASP A 77 18.77 23.31 4.77
CA ASP A 77 18.52 22.18 5.67
C ASP A 77 17.92 21.01 4.87
N SER A 78 18.08 19.80 5.39
CA SER A 78 17.57 18.57 4.78
C SER A 78 17.15 17.55 5.82
N TYR A 79 16.05 16.86 5.55
CA TYR A 79 15.56 15.75 6.35
C TYR A 79 15.34 14.53 5.47
N GLU A 80 15.92 13.40 5.86
CA GLU A 80 15.63 12.08 5.30
C GLU A 80 15.16 11.18 6.44
N GLY A 81 14.02 10.51 6.25
CA GLY A 81 13.49 9.69 7.33
C GLY A 81 12.30 8.83 6.97
N PHE A 82 11.80 8.15 8.00
CA PHE A 82 10.67 7.26 7.93
C PHE A 82 9.35 8.05 7.93
N LEU A 83 8.43 7.67 7.04
CA LEU A 83 7.08 8.24 7.01
C LEU A 83 6.09 7.33 7.72
N CYS A 84 5.96 6.08 7.26
CA CYS A 84 5.05 5.09 7.80
C CYS A 84 5.39 3.67 7.30
N THR A 85 4.78 2.65 7.91
CA THR A 85 4.81 1.26 7.43
C THR A 85 3.39 0.87 7.01
N VAL A 86 3.26 0.37 5.79
CA VAL A 86 2.01 -0.22 5.29
C VAL A 86 2.05 -1.71 5.56
N VAL A 87 1.03 -2.21 6.25
CA VAL A 87 0.85 -3.63 6.52
C VAL A 87 -0.37 -4.13 5.78
N LYS A 88 -0.30 -5.36 5.27
CA LYS A 88 -1.47 -6.05 4.76
C LYS A 88 -2.39 -6.41 5.92
N GLU A 89 -3.66 -6.02 5.82
CA GLU A 89 -4.66 -6.58 6.72
C GLU A 89 -4.88 -8.06 6.39
N VAL A 90 -4.60 -8.93 7.36
CA VAL A 90 -4.91 -10.35 7.27
C VAL A 90 -6.27 -10.55 7.94
N ILE A 91 -7.33 -10.62 7.14
CA ILE A 91 -8.66 -10.97 7.65
C ILE A 91 -8.65 -12.48 7.94
N PRO A 92 -8.85 -12.92 9.20
CA PRO A 92 -8.93 -14.34 9.50
C PRO A 92 -10.16 -14.95 8.80
N PRO A 93 -10.09 -16.22 8.37
CA PRO A 93 -11.25 -16.88 7.78
C PRO A 93 -12.36 -17.04 8.83
N GLU A 94 -13.62 -16.97 8.39
CA GLU A 94 -14.79 -17.16 9.24
C GLU A 94 -14.89 -18.60 9.78
N CYS A 95 -14.38 -19.57 9.01
CA CYS A 95 -14.39 -20.99 9.32
C CYS A 95 -13.12 -21.68 8.79
N THR A 96 -12.78 -22.83 9.34
CA THR A 96 -11.74 -23.73 8.83
C THR A 96 -12.28 -25.12 8.49
N ILE A 97 -13.35 -25.53 9.16
CA ILE A 97 -14.09 -26.78 8.95
C ILE A 97 -15.59 -26.50 9.00
N ASP A 98 -16.41 -27.41 8.47
CA ASP A 98 -17.88 -27.25 8.45
C ASP A 98 -18.49 -27.11 9.85
N ALA A 99 -17.87 -27.71 10.86
CA ALA A 99 -18.30 -27.60 12.26
C ALA A 99 -18.13 -26.19 12.86
N ASP A 100 -17.35 -25.32 12.22
CA ASP A 100 -17.24 -23.91 12.62
C ASP A 100 -18.45 -23.09 12.13
N CYS A 101 -19.25 -23.64 11.20
CA CYS A 101 -20.41 -22.98 10.63
C CYS A 101 -21.72 -23.37 11.34
N PRO A 102 -22.73 -22.47 11.35
CA PRO A 102 -24.07 -22.80 11.83
C PRO A 102 -24.74 -23.88 10.96
N GLU A 103 -25.77 -24.53 11.49
CA GLU A 103 -26.51 -25.58 10.76
C GLU A 103 -27.02 -25.09 9.40
N GLY A 104 -26.85 -25.93 8.37
CA GLY A 104 -27.21 -25.62 6.98
C GLY A 104 -26.15 -24.84 6.19
N TYR A 105 -24.96 -24.61 6.76
CA TYR A 105 -23.83 -23.96 6.10
C TYR A 105 -22.60 -24.88 6.06
N LEU A 106 -21.81 -24.76 4.99
CA LEU A 106 -20.55 -25.47 4.80
C LEU A 106 -19.40 -24.48 4.69
N CYS A 107 -18.22 -24.88 5.18
CA CYS A 107 -17.03 -24.06 5.12
C CYS A 107 -16.36 -24.18 3.75
N VAL A 108 -16.48 -23.13 2.93
CA VAL A 108 -15.91 -23.09 1.59
C VAL A 108 -14.93 -21.93 1.50
N ASN A 109 -13.64 -22.25 1.36
CA ASN A 109 -12.54 -21.28 1.26
C ASN A 109 -12.52 -20.26 2.41
N GLY A 110 -12.82 -20.71 3.63
CA GLY A 110 -12.80 -19.87 4.82
C GLY A 110 -14.04 -19.00 5.03
N LYS A 111 -15.14 -19.28 4.31
CA LYS A 111 -16.43 -18.61 4.46
C LYS A 111 -17.55 -19.62 4.66
N CYS A 112 -18.49 -19.34 5.56
CA CYS A 112 -19.69 -20.16 5.70
C CYS A 112 -20.68 -19.84 4.56
N VAL A 113 -20.95 -20.83 3.71
CA VAL A 113 -21.85 -20.72 2.56
C VAL A 113 -23.03 -21.67 2.75
N PRO A 114 -24.29 -21.27 2.48
CA PRO A 114 -25.42 -22.17 2.58
C PRO A 114 -25.23 -23.41 1.69
N GLU A 115 -25.55 -24.59 2.23
CA GLU A 115 -25.37 -25.87 1.53
C GLU A 115 -26.10 -25.90 0.17
N GLU A 116 -27.29 -25.30 0.09
CA GLU A 116 -28.07 -25.21 -1.15
C GLU A 116 -27.38 -24.43 -2.29
N GLU A 117 -26.51 -23.47 -1.97
CA GLU A 117 -25.75 -22.72 -2.98
C GLU A 117 -24.57 -23.53 -3.51
N VAL A 118 -23.98 -24.36 -2.65
CA VAL A 118 -22.91 -25.28 -3.02
C VAL A 118 -23.46 -26.33 -4.00
N GLU A 119 -24.62 -26.90 -3.71
CA GLU A 119 -25.29 -27.86 -4.60
C GLU A 119 -25.65 -27.26 -5.96
N LYS A 120 -26.20 -26.03 -5.98
CA LYS A 120 -26.53 -25.32 -7.24
C LYS A 120 -25.30 -25.02 -8.09
N LYS A 121 -24.17 -24.70 -7.46
CA LYS A 121 -22.90 -24.38 -8.14
C LYS A 121 -22.23 -25.61 -8.75
N PHE A 122 -22.52 -26.80 -8.23
CA PHE A 122 -22.06 -28.07 -8.78
C PHE A 122 -23.25 -28.95 -9.22
N PRO A 123 -23.97 -28.56 -10.28
CA PRO A 123 -25.22 -29.21 -10.69
C PRO A 123 -25.03 -30.62 -11.30
N TRP A 124 -23.80 -31.15 -11.38
CA TRP A 124 -23.46 -32.50 -11.86
C TRP A 124 -22.69 -33.34 -10.83
N GLY A 125 -23.03 -33.23 -9.54
CA GLY A 125 -22.63 -34.22 -8.52
C GLY A 125 -23.74 -34.43 -7.50
N PRO A 126 -24.20 -35.68 -7.32
CA PRO A 126 -23.56 -36.49 -6.29
C PRO A 126 -23.00 -37.80 -6.84
N VAL A 127 -21.69 -38.03 -6.69
CA VAL A 127 -21.25 -39.40 -6.34
C VAL A 127 -21.29 -39.45 -4.83
N ALA A 128 -22.36 -40.04 -4.31
CA ALA A 128 -22.54 -40.32 -2.91
C ALA A 128 -21.29 -40.98 -2.33
N ILE A 129 -20.62 -40.33 -1.37
CA ILE A 129 -19.77 -41.03 -0.40
C ILE A 129 -20.73 -41.64 0.62
N GLY A 130 -21.53 -42.59 0.17
CA GLY A 130 -22.08 -43.63 1.04
C GLY A 130 -20.92 -44.53 1.44
N ALA A 131 -20.93 -44.99 2.69
CA ALA A 131 -19.95 -45.89 3.27
C ALA A 131 -19.34 -46.87 2.24
N GLY A 132 -18.04 -46.71 1.96
CA GLY A 132 -17.27 -47.62 1.10
C GLY A 132 -16.72 -46.96 -0.16
N ALA A 133 -15.51 -46.41 -0.02
CA ALA A 133 -14.48 -46.29 -1.05
C ALA A 133 -14.89 -45.78 -2.45
N LEU A 134 -14.52 -44.52 -2.75
CA LEU A 134 -13.81 -44.24 -4.00
C LEU A 134 -13.06 -42.90 -3.93
N VAL A 135 -11.73 -43.02 -3.88
CA VAL A 135 -10.77 -41.93 -4.10
C VAL A 135 -10.91 -41.50 -5.56
N ALA A 136 -11.54 -40.36 -5.81
CA ALA A 136 -11.39 -39.67 -7.08
C ALA A 136 -10.11 -38.83 -6.99
N ALA A 137 -9.07 -39.34 -7.64
CA ALA A 137 -7.78 -38.67 -7.78
C ALA A 137 -7.97 -37.28 -8.39
N ILE A 138 -7.83 -36.23 -7.57
CA ILE A 138 -7.48 -34.91 -8.10
C ILE A 138 -5.97 -34.99 -8.33
N GLY A 139 -5.61 -35.32 -9.57
CA GLY A 139 -4.24 -35.21 -10.04
C GLY A 139 -3.74 -33.80 -9.79
N PHE A 140 -2.75 -33.68 -8.90
CA PHE A 140 -1.87 -32.54 -8.86
C PHE A 140 -1.35 -32.30 -10.29
N ALA A 141 -1.61 -31.11 -10.83
CA ALA A 141 -0.95 -30.63 -12.03
C ALA A 141 0.56 -30.61 -11.77
N THR A 142 1.28 -31.64 -12.22
CA THR A 142 2.72 -31.57 -12.39
C THR A 142 2.98 -30.88 -13.73
N ALA A 143 3.39 -29.61 -13.65
CA ALA A 143 3.92 -28.88 -14.79
C ALA A 143 5.25 -29.53 -15.21
N ALA A 144 5.21 -30.47 -16.15
CA ALA A 144 6.39 -30.94 -16.87
C ALA A 144 6.58 -30.11 -18.15
N LYS A 145 7.46 -29.09 -18.11
CA LYS A 145 8.10 -28.58 -19.32
C LYS A 145 9.23 -29.55 -19.71
N LYS A 146 8.97 -30.44 -20.67
CA LYS A 146 10.03 -31.11 -21.44
C LYS A 146 10.55 -30.14 -22.51
N GLY A 147 11.87 -30.05 -22.62
CA GLY A 147 12.60 -29.02 -23.34
C GLY A 147 12.76 -29.20 -24.84
N ALA A 148 13.68 -28.42 -25.39
CA ALA A 148 14.13 -28.52 -26.77
C ALA A 148 15.62 -28.15 -26.87
N LYS A 149 16.39 -29.16 -27.29
CA LYS A 149 17.73 -29.20 -27.92
C LYS A 149 18.96 -28.78 -27.11
#